data_AF-A0A535QRT0-F1
#
_entry.id   AF-A0A535QRT0-F1
#
_cell.length_a   1.000
_cell.length_b   1.000
_cell.length_c   1.000
_cell.angle_alpha   90.00
_cell.angle_beta   90.00
_cell.angle_gamma   90.00
#
_symmetry.space_group_name_H-M   'P 1'
#
loop_
_entity.id
_entity.type
_entity.pdbx_description
1 polymer ?
#
loop_
_entity_poly.entity_id
_entity_poly.type
_entity_poly.pdbx_seq_one_letter_code
_entity_poly.pdbx_strand_id
1 'polypeptide(L)'
;MQGTPGLRRRHGLFLVPPRMLLLTFGLLAVVLGAFNLFHELHSKQVDALYSIIAIVVGVVWLACIVAAFRGNPIGVFGTALIAFVELGVISQGHFSSSAGAIGSYVRLEGLPVATALMGLVLACVLAIMAAIAGWGHTAEYSRQRETLPLLIVAVIGTVLAILEATDNVHLAGNALPGFGKTSAEDGAFVAALTASLWLAGGLWIARMRRTGAVLVAIATFGVCYSFATLHLAKGGTSLSLIATKSGLIWAVIAVTVAVLGAASLLAALVFFALAVMPPRRSKAAPAAPATQRSSG
;
A
#
# COMPACT_ATOMS: atom_id res chain seq x y z
N MET A 1 -0.15 0.81 -50.47
CA MET A 1 -0.91 0.75 -49.20
C MET A 1 0.02 1.15 -48.08
N GLN A 2 -0.06 2.40 -47.62
CA GLN A 2 0.70 2.88 -46.47
C GLN A 2 0.01 2.36 -45.20
N GLY A 3 0.76 1.62 -44.38
CA GLY A 3 0.30 1.16 -43.08
C GLY A 3 0.03 2.37 -42.19
N THR A 4 -1.20 2.51 -41.74
CA THR A 4 -1.57 3.42 -40.66
C THR A 4 -0.64 3.14 -39.46
N PRO A 5 0.14 4.12 -38.97
CA PRO A 5 0.89 3.93 -37.75
C PRO A 5 -0.15 3.76 -36.64
N GLY A 6 -0.27 2.54 -36.13
CA GLY A 6 -1.05 2.28 -34.94
C GLY A 6 -0.53 3.21 -33.86
N LEU A 7 -1.34 4.22 -33.50
CA LEU A 7 -1.15 5.08 -32.34
C LEU A 7 -0.98 4.17 -31.13
N ARG A 8 0.28 3.82 -30.83
CA ARG A 8 0.66 3.09 -29.63
C ARG A 8 0.37 4.04 -28.49
N ARG A 9 -0.88 4.02 -27.98
CA ARG A 9 -1.27 4.77 -26.77
C ARG A 9 -0.24 4.40 -25.70
N ARG A 10 0.66 5.34 -25.40
CA ARG A 10 1.57 5.26 -24.26
C ARG A 10 0.71 5.43 -23.02
N HIS A 11 0.18 4.32 -22.51
CA HIS A 11 -0.54 4.29 -21.24
C HIS A 11 0.50 4.47 -20.14
N GLY A 12 0.32 5.39 -19.19
CA GLY A 12 1.23 5.54 -18.04
C GLY A 12 1.06 4.51 -16.93
N LEU A 13 2.11 4.31 -16.10
CA LEU A 13 2.23 3.20 -15.13
C LEU A 13 1.19 3.24 -14.02
N PHE A 14 0.61 4.41 -13.79
CA PHE A 14 -0.32 4.69 -12.71
C PHE A 14 -1.42 5.67 -13.15
N LEU A 15 -2.47 5.71 -12.33
CA LEU A 15 -3.49 6.76 -12.32
C LEU A 15 -2.97 8.14 -11.86
N VAL A 16 -1.70 8.22 -11.42
CA VAL A 16 -1.01 9.45 -11.03
C VAL A 16 0.44 9.28 -11.47
N PRO A 17 1.13 10.28 -12.06
CA PRO A 17 2.51 10.11 -12.52
C PRO A 17 3.42 9.49 -11.44
N PRO A 18 4.30 8.51 -11.76
CA PRO A 18 5.17 7.86 -10.78
C PRO A 18 6.01 8.86 -9.95
N ARG A 19 6.47 9.95 -10.58
CA ARG A 19 7.18 11.05 -9.90
C ARG A 19 6.36 11.72 -8.80
N MET A 20 5.06 11.90 -9.04
CA MET A 20 4.15 12.50 -8.04
C MET A 20 3.91 11.53 -6.90
N LEU A 21 3.74 10.23 -7.18
CA LEU A 21 3.61 9.22 -6.13
C LEU A 21 4.90 9.13 -5.30
N LEU A 22 6.06 9.12 -5.95
CA LEU A 22 7.36 9.11 -5.26
C LEU A 22 7.56 10.37 -4.41
N LEU A 23 7.17 11.54 -4.92
CA LEU A 23 7.19 12.78 -4.15
C LEU A 23 6.27 12.69 -2.93
N THR A 24 5.00 12.32 -3.13
CA THR A 24 4.00 12.28 -2.06
C THR A 24 4.37 11.27 -0.98
N PHE A 25 4.68 10.03 -1.36
CA PHE A 25 5.02 8.98 -0.39
C PHE A 25 6.42 9.17 0.20
N GLY A 26 7.38 9.72 -0.56
CA GLY A 26 8.69 10.08 -0.03
C GLY A 26 8.60 11.19 1.02
N LEU A 27 7.84 12.27 0.75
CA LEU A 27 7.61 13.33 1.73
C LEU A 27 6.84 12.82 2.95
N LEU A 28 5.82 11.98 2.73
CA LEU A 28 5.07 11.36 3.83
C LEU A 28 6.00 10.52 4.71
N ALA A 29 6.90 9.72 4.11
CA ALA A 29 7.86 8.92 4.86
C ALA A 29 8.83 9.79 5.65
N VAL A 30 9.33 10.90 5.08
CA VAL A 30 10.19 11.84 5.82
C VAL A 30 9.44 12.47 7.00
N VAL A 31 8.19 12.89 6.82
CA VAL A 31 7.38 13.50 7.89
C VAL A 31 7.11 12.49 9.00
N LEU A 32 6.70 11.26 8.65
CA LEU A 32 6.44 10.20 9.63
C LEU A 32 7.72 9.71 10.31
N GLY A 33 8.84 9.66 9.60
CA GLY A 33 10.16 9.35 10.17
C GLY A 33 10.63 10.43 11.14
N ALA A 34 10.45 11.72 10.81
CA ALA A 34 10.75 12.82 11.73
C ALA A 34 9.84 12.79 12.97
N PHE A 35 8.55 12.49 12.78
CA PHE A 35 7.61 12.29 13.88
C PHE A 35 8.05 11.12 14.78
N ASN A 36 8.46 9.98 14.20
CA ASN A 36 8.97 8.85 14.96
C ASN A 36 10.25 9.22 15.74
N LEU A 37 11.22 9.84 15.07
CA LEU A 37 12.48 10.26 15.68
C LEU A 37 12.27 11.20 16.87
N PHE A 38 11.30 12.11 16.77
CA PHE A 38 10.93 12.98 17.89
C PHE A 38 10.45 12.19 19.11
N HIS A 39 9.61 11.18 18.91
CA HIS A 39 9.09 10.34 20.00
C HIS A 39 10.15 9.37 20.53
N GLU A 40 11.06 8.87 19.69
CA GLU A 40 12.19 8.05 20.12
C GLU A 40 13.16 8.87 21.02
N LEU A 41 13.37 10.13 20.66
CA LEU A 41 14.12 11.08 21.48
C LEU A 41 13.41 11.41 22.80
N HIS A 42 12.10 11.64 22.75
CA HIS A 42 11.29 11.95 23.93
C HIS A 42 11.29 10.80 24.94
N SER A 43 11.09 9.57 24.44
CA SER A 43 11.12 8.33 25.23
C SER A 43 12.53 7.85 25.60
N LYS A 44 13.58 8.57 25.19
CA LYS A 44 15.00 8.21 25.41
C LYS A 44 15.37 6.83 24.87
N GLN A 45 14.73 6.40 23.78
CA GLN A 45 15.10 5.17 23.07
C GLN A 45 16.35 5.35 22.22
N VAL A 46 16.67 6.58 21.82
CA VAL A 46 17.82 6.91 20.97
C VAL A 46 18.63 8.07 21.56
N ASP A 47 19.94 8.03 21.31
CA ASP A 47 20.87 9.05 21.78
C ASP A 47 21.00 10.21 20.78
N ALA A 48 21.51 11.36 21.26
CA ALA A 48 21.70 12.57 20.45
C ALA A 48 22.52 12.34 19.17
N LEU A 49 23.52 11.44 19.21
CA LEU A 49 24.32 11.08 18.04
C LEU A 49 23.47 10.41 16.96
N TYR A 50 22.61 9.47 17.34
CA TYR A 50 21.69 8.81 16.42
C TYR A 50 20.77 9.83 15.75
N SER A 51 20.22 10.77 16.53
CA SER A 51 19.32 11.79 16.00
C SER A 51 20.01 12.77 15.04
N ILE A 52 21.26 13.15 15.30
CA ILE A 52 22.03 13.97 14.36
C ILE A 52 22.21 13.22 13.03
N ILE A 53 22.59 11.94 13.08
CA ILE A 53 22.75 11.11 11.88
C ILE A 53 21.41 11.00 11.14
N ALA A 54 20.32 10.73 11.84
CA ALA A 54 18.98 10.63 11.26
C ALA A 54 18.53 11.94 10.60
N ILE A 55 18.81 13.10 11.20
CA ILE A 55 18.53 14.41 10.58
C ILE A 55 19.35 14.60 9.30
N VAL A 56 20.64 14.25 9.32
CA VAL A 56 21.49 14.33 8.11
C VAL A 56 20.95 13.42 7.01
N VAL A 57 20.58 12.19 7.33
CA VAL A 57 19.95 11.26 6.38
C VAL A 57 18.63 11.82 5.85
N GLY A 58 17.81 12.42 6.71
CA GLY A 58 16.56 13.08 6.31
C GLY A 58 16.77 14.23 5.31
N VAL A 59 17.80 15.06 5.51
CA VAL A 59 18.17 16.12 4.56
C VAL A 59 18.63 15.53 3.22
N VAL A 60 19.46 14.49 3.25
CA VAL A 60 19.88 13.78 2.03
C VAL A 60 18.68 13.17 1.32
N TRP A 61 17.73 12.59 2.07
CA TRP A 61 16.51 12.02 1.52
C TRP A 61 15.66 13.07 0.82
N LEU A 62 15.45 14.23 1.43
CA LEU A 62 14.74 15.36 0.81
C LEU A 62 15.43 15.81 -0.49
N ALA A 63 16.76 15.90 -0.50
CA ALA A 63 17.51 16.23 -1.71
C ALA A 63 17.32 15.17 -2.80
N CYS A 64 17.33 13.89 -2.45
CA CYS A 64 17.04 12.79 -3.36
C CYS A 64 15.61 12.86 -3.91
N ILE A 65 14.61 13.15 -3.07
CA ILE A 65 13.20 13.29 -3.48
C ILE A 65 13.05 14.44 -4.48
N VAL A 66 13.65 15.60 -4.19
CA VAL A 66 13.63 16.76 -5.10
C VAL A 66 14.31 16.42 -6.43
N ALA A 67 15.45 15.75 -6.39
CA ALA A 67 16.14 15.28 -7.59
C ALA A 67 15.31 14.27 -8.39
N ALA A 68 14.65 13.33 -7.70
CA ALA A 68 13.77 12.32 -8.30
C ALA A 68 12.57 12.97 -8.99
N PHE A 69 11.96 13.97 -8.34
CA PHE A 69 10.85 14.74 -8.89
C PHE A 69 11.25 15.51 -10.16
N ARG A 70 12.47 16.05 -10.19
CA ARG A 70 13.07 16.66 -11.39
C ARG A 70 13.42 15.64 -12.49
N GLY A 71 13.32 14.34 -12.20
CA GLY A 71 13.57 13.26 -13.15
C GLY A 71 14.99 12.74 -13.16
N ASN A 72 15.82 13.09 -12.17
CA ASN A 72 17.18 12.57 -12.05
C ASN A 72 17.14 11.11 -11.56
N PRO A 73 17.69 10.13 -12.31
CA PRO A 73 17.69 8.72 -11.93
C PRO A 73 18.44 8.45 -10.62
N ILE A 74 19.49 9.22 -10.32
CA ILE A 74 20.23 9.12 -9.05
C ILE A 74 19.32 9.50 -7.88
N GLY A 75 18.47 10.52 -8.06
CA GLY A 75 17.48 10.90 -7.06
C GLY A 75 16.43 9.81 -6.83
N VAL A 76 15.94 9.18 -7.90
CA VAL A 76 14.99 8.05 -7.82
C VAL A 76 15.61 6.88 -7.05
N PHE A 77 16.84 6.51 -7.41
CA PHE A 77 17.59 5.46 -6.72
C PHE A 77 17.83 5.79 -5.25
N GLY A 78 18.36 6.98 -4.95
CA GLY A 78 18.64 7.41 -3.58
C GLY A 78 17.38 7.46 -2.72
N THR A 79 16.26 7.93 -3.27
CA THR A 79 14.97 7.95 -2.55
C THR A 79 14.50 6.53 -2.21
N ALA A 80 14.60 5.60 -3.16
CA ALA A 80 14.21 4.20 -2.94
C ALA A 80 15.14 3.50 -1.95
N LEU A 81 16.45 3.75 -2.04
CA LEU A 81 17.44 3.17 -1.15
C LEU A 81 17.23 3.62 0.29
N ILE A 82 17.04 4.92 0.51
CA ILE A 82 16.80 5.45 1.86
C ILE A 82 15.46 4.94 2.41
N ALA A 83 14.40 4.91 1.59
CA ALA A 83 13.11 4.32 2.00
C ALA A 83 13.24 2.84 2.38
N PHE A 84 14.08 2.08 1.67
CA PHE A 84 14.36 0.67 1.98
C PHE A 84 15.15 0.50 3.28
N VAL A 85 16.18 1.33 3.49
CA VAL A 85 16.95 1.33 4.74
C VAL A 85 16.04 1.69 5.92
N GLU A 86 15.21 2.73 5.78
CA GLU A 86 14.25 3.15 6.81
C GLU A 86 13.25 2.03 7.12
N LEU A 87 12.71 1.36 6.09
CA LEU A 87 11.84 0.19 6.29
C LEU A 87 12.54 -0.92 7.09
N GLY A 88 13.84 -1.15 6.81
CA GLY A 88 14.66 -2.08 7.58
C GLY A 88 14.79 -1.66 9.04
N VAL A 89 15.19 -0.40 9.28
CA VAL A 89 15.38 0.16 10.62
C VAL A 89 14.11 0.07 11.45
N ILE A 90 12.96 0.53 10.93
CA ILE A 90 11.69 0.49 11.66
C ILE A 90 11.20 -0.94 11.89
N SER A 91 11.41 -1.84 10.92
CA SER A 91 11.00 -3.25 11.08
C SER A 91 11.75 -3.94 12.20
N GLN A 92 13.07 -3.67 12.32
CA GLN A 92 13.90 -4.22 13.39
C GLN A 92 13.66 -3.49 14.71
N GLY A 93 13.48 -2.17 14.68
CA GLY A 93 13.31 -1.35 15.87
C GLY A 93 11.97 -1.57 16.58
N HIS A 94 10.86 -1.59 15.82
CA HIS A 94 9.51 -1.54 16.41
C HIS A 94 8.63 -2.74 16.08
N PHE A 95 8.92 -3.48 15.02
CA PHE A 95 8.14 -4.65 14.62
C PHE A 95 8.86 -5.98 14.91
N SER A 96 9.90 -5.92 15.74
CA SER A 96 10.55 -7.10 16.29
C SER A 96 10.52 -7.01 17.82
N SER A 97 10.74 -8.14 18.49
CA SER A 97 10.84 -8.16 19.95
C SER A 97 12.12 -7.45 20.40
N SER A 98 11.97 -6.17 20.73
CA SER A 98 13.04 -5.26 21.11
C SER A 98 12.58 -4.33 22.25
N ALA A 99 13.51 -3.54 22.82
CA ALA A 99 13.17 -2.52 23.81
C ALA A 99 12.20 -1.45 23.26
N GLY A 100 12.24 -1.19 21.94
CA GLY A 100 11.38 -0.24 21.22
C GLY A 100 10.16 -0.88 20.55
N ALA A 101 9.82 -2.14 20.86
CA ALA A 101 8.71 -2.84 20.23
C ALA A 101 7.40 -2.02 20.26
N ILE A 102 6.60 -2.08 19.19
CA ILE A 102 5.41 -1.25 19.03
C ILE A 102 4.43 -1.41 20.19
N GLY A 103 4.31 -2.62 20.76
CA GLY A 103 3.47 -2.87 21.93
C GLY A 103 3.92 -2.12 23.18
N SER A 104 5.23 -2.04 23.45
CA SER A 104 5.77 -1.25 24.58
C SER A 104 5.76 0.24 24.29
N TYR A 105 6.08 0.61 23.05
CA TYR A 105 6.20 1.99 22.63
C TYR A 105 4.85 2.74 22.64
N VAL A 106 3.77 2.07 22.24
CA VAL A 106 2.40 2.61 22.34
C VAL A 106 1.97 2.84 23.79
N ARG A 107 2.47 2.06 24.75
CA ARG A 107 2.16 2.31 26.18
C ARG A 107 2.82 3.59 26.70
N LEU A 108 3.95 3.98 26.12
CA LEU A 108 4.72 5.15 26.54
C LEU A 108 4.24 6.42 25.83
N GLU A 109 4.07 6.37 24.51
CA GLU A 109 3.82 7.54 23.66
C GLU A 109 2.37 7.60 23.12
N GLY A 110 1.60 6.54 23.31
CA GLY A 110 0.20 6.46 22.90
C GLY A 110 -0.02 5.90 21.48
N LEU A 111 -1.30 5.83 21.12
CA LEU A 111 -1.77 5.25 19.85
C LEU A 111 -1.34 5.98 18.58
N PRO A 112 -1.19 7.32 18.54
CA PRO A 112 -0.76 8.01 17.32
C PRO A 112 0.60 7.51 16.81
N VAL A 113 1.48 7.07 17.71
CA VAL A 113 2.79 6.50 17.36
C VAL A 113 2.64 5.16 16.64
N ALA A 114 1.72 4.30 17.07
CA ALA A 114 1.44 3.05 16.35
C ALA A 114 0.97 3.32 14.92
N THR A 115 0.00 4.24 14.77
CA THR A 115 -0.52 4.64 13.46
C THR A 115 0.58 5.24 12.58
N ALA A 116 1.45 6.08 13.15
CA ALA A 116 2.56 6.69 12.43
C ALA A 116 3.59 5.66 11.96
N LEU A 117 3.96 4.69 12.80
CA LEU A 117 4.89 3.61 12.45
C LEU A 117 4.35 2.71 11.33
N MET A 118 3.09 2.29 11.42
CA MET A 118 2.46 1.51 10.35
C MET A 118 2.31 2.34 9.06
N GLY A 119 1.98 3.63 9.20
CA GLY A 119 1.94 4.57 8.08
C GLY A 119 3.31 4.78 7.43
N LEU A 120 4.39 4.77 8.21
CA LEU A 120 5.76 4.91 7.74
C LEU A 120 6.19 3.68 6.92
N VAL A 121 5.88 2.46 7.39
CA VAL A 121 6.04 1.23 6.60
C VAL A 121 5.35 1.38 5.24
N LEU A 122 4.09 1.82 5.25
CA LEU A 122 3.32 2.02 4.03
C LEU A 122 3.94 3.06 3.10
N ALA A 123 4.36 4.21 3.64
CA ALA A 123 4.98 5.27 2.87
C ALA A 123 6.30 4.80 2.23
N CYS A 124 7.13 4.07 2.96
CA CYS A 124 8.38 3.51 2.46
C CYS A 124 8.14 2.48 1.35
N VAL A 125 7.23 1.52 1.56
CA VAL A 125 6.89 0.51 0.54
C VAL A 125 6.36 1.18 -0.74
N LEU A 126 5.46 2.14 -0.62
CA LEU A 126 4.90 2.84 -1.78
C LEU A 126 5.93 3.73 -2.48
N ALA A 127 6.86 4.36 -1.75
CA ALA A 127 7.97 5.09 -2.34
C ALA A 127 8.90 4.16 -3.16
N ILE A 128 9.24 2.99 -2.62
CA ILE A 128 10.03 1.97 -3.33
C ILE A 128 9.31 1.52 -4.60
N MET A 129 8.02 1.17 -4.50
CA MET A 129 7.24 0.73 -5.66
C MET A 129 7.09 1.84 -6.70
N ALA A 130 6.89 3.09 -6.27
CA ALA A 130 6.84 4.24 -7.16
C ALA A 130 8.18 4.50 -7.85
N ALA A 131 9.30 4.28 -7.17
CA ALA A 131 10.63 4.39 -7.76
C ALA A 131 10.91 3.28 -8.80
N ILE A 132 10.57 2.02 -8.49
CA ILE A 132 10.66 0.89 -9.43
C ILE A 132 9.82 1.18 -10.68
N ALA A 133 8.58 1.62 -10.48
CA ALA A 133 7.68 1.98 -11.56
C ALA A 133 8.12 3.23 -12.35
N GLY A 134 8.79 4.17 -11.68
CA GLY A 134 9.35 5.38 -12.28
C GLY A 134 10.67 5.14 -13.02
N TRP A 135 11.30 3.97 -12.86
CA TRP A 135 12.57 3.64 -13.47
C TRP A 135 12.43 3.55 -15.00
N GLY A 136 12.93 4.57 -15.70
CA GLY A 136 12.92 4.66 -17.17
C GLY A 136 11.68 5.28 -17.83
N HIS A 137 10.54 5.46 -17.14
CA HIS A 137 9.29 6.00 -17.73
C HIS A 137 8.60 7.00 -16.80
N THR A 138 9.30 8.09 -16.55
CA THR A 138 9.02 8.98 -15.42
C THR A 138 7.80 9.92 -15.56
N ALA A 139 7.27 10.13 -16.77
CA ALA A 139 6.22 11.11 -17.04
C ALA A 139 4.90 10.52 -17.58
N GLU A 140 4.83 9.20 -17.78
CA GLU A 140 3.65 8.62 -18.40
C GLU A 140 2.50 8.52 -17.40
N TYR A 141 1.33 9.06 -17.77
CA TYR A 141 0.06 8.94 -17.04
C TYR A 141 -1.02 8.30 -17.93
N SER A 142 -1.83 7.41 -17.36
CA SER A 142 -3.00 6.82 -18.05
C SER A 142 -4.29 7.41 -17.50
N ARG A 143 -5.08 8.08 -18.35
CA ARG A 143 -6.38 8.65 -17.99
C ARG A 143 -7.50 7.62 -18.10
N GLN A 144 -7.41 6.49 -17.41
CA GLN A 144 -8.44 5.46 -17.43
C GLN A 144 -9.38 5.59 -16.21
N ARG A 145 -10.41 6.42 -16.36
CA ARG A 145 -11.41 6.72 -15.31
C ARG A 145 -12.18 5.50 -14.80
N GLU A 146 -12.26 4.43 -15.59
CA GLU A 146 -12.95 3.19 -15.23
C GLU A 146 -12.39 2.50 -13.98
N THR A 147 -11.12 2.77 -13.63
CA THR A 147 -10.45 2.15 -12.46
C THR A 147 -10.41 3.04 -11.22
N LEU A 148 -10.96 4.26 -11.31
CA LEU A 148 -11.00 5.23 -10.22
C LEU A 148 -11.82 4.76 -9.01
N PRO A 149 -12.99 4.09 -9.17
CA PRO A 149 -13.71 3.54 -8.01
C PRO A 149 -12.88 2.54 -7.22
N LEU A 150 -12.10 1.69 -7.89
CA LEU A 150 -11.28 0.68 -7.23
C LEU A 150 -10.09 1.31 -6.50
N LEU A 151 -9.54 2.41 -7.01
CA LEU A 151 -8.55 3.22 -6.30
C LEU A 151 -9.15 3.87 -5.05
N ILE A 152 -10.36 4.44 -5.13
CA ILE A 152 -11.05 5.02 -3.97
C ILE A 152 -11.25 3.94 -2.89
N VAL A 153 -11.75 2.77 -3.29
CA VAL A 153 -11.94 1.65 -2.36
C VAL A 153 -10.62 1.19 -1.75
N ALA A 154 -9.54 1.13 -2.54
CA ALA A 154 -8.21 0.79 -2.03
C ALA A 154 -7.71 1.82 -1.00
N VAL A 155 -7.90 3.12 -1.25
CA VAL A 155 -7.53 4.20 -0.30
C VAL A 155 -8.34 4.08 0.99
N ILE A 156 -9.66 3.96 0.89
CA ILE A 156 -10.54 3.81 2.06
C ILE A 156 -10.19 2.53 2.84
N GLY A 157 -10.06 1.40 2.15
CA GLY A 157 -9.70 0.12 2.76
C GLY A 157 -8.35 0.17 3.46
N THR A 158 -7.37 0.86 2.89
CA THR A 158 -6.06 1.08 3.50
C THR A 158 -6.17 1.88 4.80
N VAL A 159 -6.88 3.02 4.79
CA VAL A 159 -7.08 3.84 6.00
C VAL A 159 -7.77 3.02 7.08
N LEU A 160 -8.85 2.33 6.73
CA LEU A 160 -9.61 1.54 7.68
C LEU A 160 -8.80 0.35 8.22
N ALA A 161 -7.97 -0.31 7.40
CA ALA A 161 -7.10 -1.41 7.84
C ALA A 161 -6.02 -0.93 8.83
N ILE A 162 -5.44 0.26 8.60
CA ILE A 162 -4.48 0.85 9.56
C ILE A 162 -5.18 1.23 10.87
N LEU A 163 -6.40 1.76 10.80
CA LEU A 163 -7.21 2.07 11.99
C LEU A 163 -7.54 0.79 12.77
N GLU A 164 -8.05 -0.24 12.12
CA GLU A 164 -8.32 -1.54 12.74
C GLU A 164 -7.06 -2.14 13.39
N ALA A 165 -5.92 -2.11 12.69
CA ALA A 165 -4.65 -2.57 13.24
C ALA A 165 -4.20 -1.75 14.45
N THR A 166 -4.41 -0.44 14.44
CA THR A 166 -4.09 0.45 15.57
C THR A 166 -4.92 0.06 16.80
N ASP A 167 -6.21 -0.23 16.63
CA ASP A 167 -7.07 -0.71 17.71
C ASP A 167 -6.62 -2.08 18.22
N ASN A 168 -6.21 -2.99 17.35
CA ASN A 168 -5.67 -4.28 17.76
C ASN A 168 -4.34 -4.14 18.53
N VAL A 169 -3.48 -3.18 18.18
CA VAL A 169 -2.30 -2.82 18.99
C VAL A 169 -2.71 -2.25 20.34
N HIS A 170 -3.75 -1.40 20.40
CA HIS A 170 -4.29 -0.88 21.66
C HIS A 170 -4.74 -2.00 22.60
N LEU A 171 -5.53 -2.94 22.09
CA LEU A 171 -6.04 -4.08 22.84
C LEU A 171 -4.89 -4.96 23.34
N ALA A 172 -3.93 -5.30 22.46
CA ALA A 172 -2.75 -6.06 22.84
C ALA A 172 -1.92 -5.35 23.92
N GLY A 173 -1.75 -4.03 23.78
CA GLY A 173 -1.10 -3.16 24.77
C GLY A 173 -1.81 -3.20 26.13
N ASN A 174 -3.12 -3.42 26.19
CA ASN A 174 -3.88 -3.56 27.43
C ASN A 174 -4.05 -5.02 27.90
N ALA A 175 -3.20 -5.93 27.44
CA ALA A 175 -3.26 -7.36 27.74
C ALA A 175 -4.60 -8.01 27.38
N LEU A 176 -5.32 -7.42 26.42
CA LEU A 176 -6.49 -8.01 25.78
C LEU A 176 -6.04 -8.73 24.51
N PRO A 177 -6.79 -9.74 24.03
CA PRO A 177 -6.50 -10.35 22.74
C PRO A 177 -6.77 -9.29 21.67
N GLY A 178 -5.74 -8.63 21.14
CA GLY A 178 -5.87 -7.70 20.01
C GLY A 178 -5.76 -8.46 18.69
N PHE A 179 -4.55 -8.92 18.37
CA PHE A 179 -4.31 -9.85 17.26
C PHE A 179 -4.51 -11.32 17.65
N GLY A 180 -5.45 -11.64 18.54
CA GLY A 180 -5.67 -13.00 19.02
C GLY A 180 -4.42 -13.60 19.68
N LYS A 181 -3.81 -14.62 19.03
CA LYS A 181 -2.59 -15.31 19.52
C LYS A 181 -1.28 -14.75 18.97
N THR A 182 -1.35 -13.90 17.96
CA THR A 182 -0.17 -13.25 17.37
C THR A 182 0.29 -12.07 18.23
N SER A 183 1.58 -11.77 18.19
CA SER A 183 2.16 -10.60 18.85
C SER A 183 1.62 -9.30 18.24
N ALA A 184 1.72 -8.19 18.98
CA ALA A 184 1.32 -6.88 18.47
C ALA A 184 2.22 -6.44 17.31
N GLU A 185 3.49 -6.80 17.40
CA GLU A 185 4.56 -6.52 16.46
C GLU A 185 4.28 -7.19 15.12
N ASP A 186 4.09 -8.51 15.12
CA ASP A 186 3.83 -9.29 13.90
C ASP A 186 2.49 -8.87 13.27
N GLY A 187 1.45 -8.72 14.09
CA GLY A 187 0.12 -8.33 13.62
C GLY A 187 0.11 -6.95 12.95
N ALA A 188 0.73 -5.96 13.58
CA ALA A 188 0.82 -4.60 13.05
C ALA A 188 1.68 -4.53 11.79
N PHE A 189 2.79 -5.26 11.74
CA PHE A 189 3.65 -5.31 10.55
C PHE A 189 2.93 -5.92 9.35
N VAL A 190 2.28 -7.08 9.56
CA VAL A 190 1.50 -7.75 8.50
C VAL A 190 0.35 -6.88 8.04
N ALA A 191 -0.33 -6.18 8.96
CA ALA A 191 -1.40 -5.24 8.59
C ALA A 191 -0.87 -4.07 7.74
N ALA A 192 0.26 -3.47 8.12
CA ALA A 192 0.88 -2.39 7.35
C ALA A 192 1.31 -2.84 5.94
N LEU A 193 1.91 -4.03 5.81
CA LEU A 193 2.25 -4.62 4.50
C LEU A 193 0.99 -4.90 3.67
N THR A 194 -0.05 -5.45 4.29
CA THR A 194 -1.33 -5.75 3.63
C THR A 194 -1.98 -4.48 3.09
N ALA A 195 -2.03 -3.43 3.90
CA ALA A 195 -2.53 -2.11 3.49
C ALA A 195 -1.70 -1.52 2.33
N SER A 196 -0.37 -1.65 2.39
CA SER A 196 0.54 -1.22 1.32
C SER A 196 0.26 -1.93 0.00
N LEU A 197 0.09 -3.26 0.05
CA LEU A 197 -0.23 -4.07 -1.13
C LEU A 197 -1.60 -3.74 -1.72
N TRP A 198 -2.60 -3.49 -0.87
CA TRP A 198 -3.93 -3.10 -1.31
C TRP A 198 -3.89 -1.77 -2.07
N LEU A 199 -3.24 -0.74 -1.49
CA LEU A 199 -3.11 0.57 -2.12
C LEU A 199 -2.27 0.50 -3.40
N ALA A 200 -1.14 -0.21 -3.36
CA ALA A 200 -0.30 -0.42 -4.54
C ALA A 200 -1.06 -1.12 -5.67
N GLY A 201 -1.83 -2.16 -5.33
CA GLY A 201 -2.68 -2.88 -6.29
C GLY A 201 -3.74 -1.98 -6.92
N GLY A 202 -4.41 -1.15 -6.12
CA GLY A 202 -5.37 -0.15 -6.60
C GLY A 202 -4.76 0.89 -7.55
N LEU A 203 -3.53 1.33 -7.25
CA LEU A 203 -2.77 2.23 -8.11
C LEU A 203 -2.36 1.56 -9.44
N TRP A 204 -2.02 0.26 -9.42
CA TRP A 204 -1.51 -0.48 -10.58
C TRP A 204 -2.57 -1.01 -11.55
N ILE A 205 -3.80 -1.26 -11.06
CA ILE A 205 -4.85 -1.93 -11.83
C ILE A 205 -5.24 -1.19 -13.11
N ALA A 206 -4.96 0.13 -13.16
CA ALA A 206 -5.20 1.00 -14.30
C ALA A 206 -4.35 0.71 -15.55
N ARG A 207 -3.21 0.00 -15.42
CA ARG A 207 -2.34 -0.35 -16.57
C ARG A 207 -2.06 -1.84 -16.63
N MET A 208 -1.53 -2.41 -15.56
CA MET A 208 -1.24 -3.84 -15.47
C MET A 208 -2.37 -4.53 -14.72
N ARG A 209 -3.53 -4.64 -15.37
CA ARG A 209 -4.74 -5.26 -14.77
C ARG A 209 -4.44 -6.57 -14.06
N ARG A 210 -3.53 -7.40 -14.61
CA ARG A 210 -3.09 -8.65 -13.99
C ARG A 210 -2.31 -8.42 -12.69
N THR A 211 -1.21 -7.68 -12.73
CA THR A 211 -0.36 -7.41 -11.56
C THR A 211 -1.12 -6.67 -10.47
N GLY A 212 -1.87 -5.62 -10.83
CA GLY A 212 -2.72 -4.89 -9.89
C GLY A 212 -3.79 -5.76 -9.26
N ALA A 213 -4.49 -6.58 -10.06
CA ALA A 213 -5.48 -7.51 -9.53
C ALA A 213 -4.86 -8.57 -8.61
N VAL A 214 -3.67 -9.09 -8.92
CA VAL A 214 -2.96 -10.04 -8.04
C VAL A 214 -2.60 -9.38 -6.71
N LEU A 215 -2.07 -8.15 -6.72
CA LEU A 215 -1.75 -7.42 -5.49
C LEU A 215 -2.99 -7.16 -4.64
N VAL A 216 -4.10 -6.70 -5.25
CA VAL A 216 -5.37 -6.50 -4.54
C VAL A 216 -5.89 -7.83 -4.00
N ALA A 217 -5.85 -8.91 -4.79
CA ALA A 217 -6.34 -10.22 -4.37
C ALA A 217 -5.54 -10.78 -3.18
N ILE A 218 -4.21 -10.70 -3.21
CA ILE A 218 -3.35 -11.13 -2.10
C ILE A 218 -3.67 -10.31 -0.84
N ALA A 219 -3.72 -8.98 -0.96
CA ALA A 219 -3.98 -8.11 0.18
C ALA A 219 -5.36 -8.37 0.79
N THR A 220 -6.38 -8.42 -0.05
CA THR A 220 -7.78 -8.58 0.41
C THR A 220 -8.07 -9.98 0.90
N PHE A 221 -7.41 -11.01 0.36
CA PHE A 221 -7.39 -12.34 0.96
C PHE A 221 -6.77 -12.32 2.36
N GLY A 222 -5.62 -11.65 2.53
CA GLY A 222 -4.99 -11.46 3.83
C GLY A 222 -5.94 -10.79 4.84
N VAL A 223 -6.63 -9.72 4.44
CA VAL A 223 -7.65 -9.05 5.25
C VAL A 223 -8.77 -10.00 5.66
N CYS A 224 -9.40 -10.70 4.71
CA CYS A 224 -10.50 -11.60 5.01
C CYS A 224 -10.08 -12.79 5.86
N TYR A 225 -8.90 -13.35 5.59
CA TYR A 225 -8.34 -14.45 6.37
C TYR A 225 -8.05 -14.02 7.80
N SER A 226 -7.36 -12.88 7.97
CA SER A 226 -7.09 -12.30 9.30
C SER A 226 -8.39 -12.00 10.04
N PHE A 227 -9.40 -11.43 9.40
CA PHE A 227 -10.69 -11.20 10.05
C PHE A 227 -11.35 -12.50 10.55
N ALA A 228 -11.31 -13.55 9.73
CA ALA A 228 -11.87 -14.85 10.13
C ALA A 228 -11.10 -15.48 11.29
N THR A 229 -9.76 -15.44 11.26
CA THR A 229 -8.93 -16.01 12.33
C THR A 229 -8.98 -15.18 13.62
N LEU A 230 -9.07 -13.86 13.50
CA LEU A 230 -9.09 -12.94 14.64
C LEU A 230 -10.46 -12.84 15.29
N HIS A 231 -11.55 -12.76 14.52
CA HIS A 231 -12.87 -12.44 15.08
C HIS A 231 -13.87 -13.59 15.08
N LEU A 232 -13.66 -14.61 14.24
CA LEU A 232 -14.60 -15.72 14.08
C LEU A 232 -14.08 -17.05 14.64
N ALA A 233 -12.75 -17.21 14.77
CA ALA A 233 -12.17 -18.42 15.35
C ALA A 233 -12.31 -18.46 16.88
N LYS A 234 -12.39 -19.67 17.43
CA LYS A 234 -12.43 -19.87 18.89
C LYS A 234 -11.14 -19.35 19.53
N GLY A 235 -11.30 -18.48 20.53
CA GLY A 235 -10.18 -17.84 21.24
C GLY A 235 -9.63 -16.58 20.55
N GLY A 236 -10.32 -16.10 19.50
CA GLY A 236 -10.06 -14.80 18.90
C GLY A 236 -10.73 -13.64 19.65
N THR A 237 -10.44 -12.43 19.19
CA THR A 237 -10.98 -11.15 19.67
C THR A 237 -12.39 -10.95 19.13
N SER A 238 -13.42 -11.13 19.95
CA SER A 238 -14.79 -10.96 19.44
C SER A 238 -15.10 -9.49 19.10
N LEU A 239 -15.95 -9.26 18.10
CA LEU A 239 -16.45 -7.92 17.78
C LEU A 239 -17.19 -7.27 18.96
N SER A 240 -17.83 -8.08 19.81
CA SER A 240 -18.46 -7.61 21.05
C SER A 240 -17.43 -7.10 22.07
N LEU A 241 -16.25 -7.72 22.13
CA LEU A 241 -15.16 -7.26 22.98
C LEU A 241 -14.64 -5.91 22.47
N ILE A 242 -14.43 -5.76 21.16
CA ILE A 242 -14.03 -4.48 20.55
C ILE A 242 -15.08 -3.41 20.84
N ALA A 243 -16.36 -3.70 20.63
CA ALA A 243 -17.44 -2.75 20.88
C ALA A 243 -17.50 -2.29 22.36
N THR A 244 -17.15 -3.16 23.30
CA THR A 244 -17.19 -2.85 24.74
C THR A 244 -15.91 -2.21 25.27
N LYS A 245 -14.75 -2.51 24.66
CA LYS A 245 -13.43 -2.03 25.13
C LYS A 245 -12.94 -0.81 24.37
N SER A 246 -13.10 -0.80 23.05
CA SER A 246 -12.66 0.29 22.18
C SER A 246 -13.84 1.17 21.76
N GLY A 247 -15.04 0.61 21.70
CA GLY A 247 -16.27 1.30 21.33
C GLY A 247 -16.87 0.80 20.03
N LEU A 248 -18.15 1.09 19.81
CA LEU A 248 -18.92 0.57 18.67
C LEU A 248 -18.29 0.95 17.31
N ILE A 249 -17.71 2.15 17.20
CA ILE A 249 -17.14 2.63 15.93
C ILE A 249 -15.98 1.74 15.44
N TRP A 250 -15.17 1.19 16.35
CA TRP A 250 -14.06 0.30 16.00
C TRP A 250 -14.53 -1.07 15.55
N ALA A 251 -15.60 -1.59 16.17
CA ALA A 251 -16.24 -2.82 15.70
C ALA A 251 -16.82 -2.64 14.29
N VAL A 252 -17.41 -1.46 14.01
CA VAL A 252 -17.91 -1.12 12.67
C VAL A 252 -16.76 -1.00 11.67
N ILE A 253 -15.63 -0.38 12.05
CA ILE A 253 -14.43 -0.31 11.20
C ILE A 253 -13.95 -1.71 10.84
N ALA A 254 -13.76 -2.61 11.81
CA ALA A 254 -13.29 -3.98 11.55
C ALA A 254 -14.21 -4.74 10.57
N VAL A 255 -15.53 -4.66 10.77
CA VAL A 255 -16.49 -5.28 9.85
C VAL A 255 -16.43 -4.64 8.46
N THR A 256 -16.30 -3.31 8.39
CA THR A 256 -16.26 -2.56 7.12
C THR A 256 -15.01 -2.93 6.32
N VAL A 257 -13.85 -3.05 6.98
CA VAL A 257 -12.60 -3.49 6.35
C VAL A 257 -12.77 -4.88 5.75
N ALA A 258 -13.35 -5.81 6.49
CA ALA A 258 -13.59 -7.18 6.01
C ALA A 258 -14.55 -7.23 4.81
N VAL A 259 -15.64 -6.46 4.85
CA VAL A 259 -16.61 -6.37 3.75
C VAL A 259 -15.98 -5.74 2.51
N LEU A 260 -15.26 -4.63 2.66
CA LEU A 260 -14.52 -3.99 1.56
C LEU A 260 -13.45 -4.93 1.00
N GLY A 261 -12.77 -5.67 1.86
CA GLY A 261 -11.80 -6.70 1.49
C GLY A 261 -12.46 -7.76 0.62
N ALA A 262 -13.55 -8.37 1.07
CA ALA A 262 -14.26 -9.41 0.33
C ALA A 262 -14.78 -8.91 -1.03
N ALA A 263 -15.37 -7.72 -1.06
CA ALA A 263 -15.83 -7.10 -2.31
C ALA A 263 -14.67 -6.81 -3.28
N SER A 264 -13.55 -6.31 -2.76
CA SER A 264 -12.35 -6.01 -3.54
C SER A 264 -11.68 -7.29 -4.06
N LEU A 265 -11.70 -8.38 -3.28
CA LEU A 265 -11.21 -9.68 -3.68
C LEU A 265 -12.01 -10.22 -4.88
N LEU A 266 -13.34 -10.19 -4.79
CA LEU A 266 -14.21 -10.61 -5.88
C LEU A 266 -13.98 -9.77 -7.14
N ALA A 267 -13.92 -8.44 -6.98
CA ALA A 267 -13.64 -7.55 -8.10
C ALA A 267 -12.27 -7.86 -8.73
N ALA A 268 -11.23 -8.05 -7.92
CA ALA A 268 -9.88 -8.37 -8.37
C ALA A 268 -9.84 -9.70 -9.15
N LEU A 269 -10.52 -10.74 -8.66
CA LEU A 269 -10.62 -12.03 -9.36
C LEU A 269 -11.33 -11.90 -10.70
N VAL A 270 -12.41 -11.11 -10.78
CA VAL A 270 -13.10 -10.82 -12.05
C VAL A 270 -12.17 -10.08 -13.01
N PHE A 271 -11.47 -9.03 -12.56
CA PHE A 271 -10.51 -8.30 -13.38
C PHE A 271 -9.35 -9.18 -13.84
N PHE A 272 -8.87 -10.08 -12.99
CA PHE A 272 -7.83 -11.04 -13.33
C PHE A 272 -8.32 -12.03 -14.40
N ALA A 273 -9.50 -12.63 -14.22
CA ALA A 273 -10.09 -13.55 -15.18
C ALA A 273 -10.28 -12.87 -16.54
N LEU A 274 -10.88 -11.68 -16.58
CA LEU A 274 -11.05 -10.89 -17.80
C LEU A 274 -9.73 -10.53 -18.48
N ALA A 275 -8.66 -10.32 -17.70
CA ALA A 275 -7.34 -10.01 -18.23
C ALA A 275 -6.58 -11.26 -18.75
N VAL A 276 -6.93 -12.47 -18.31
CA VAL A 276 -6.31 -13.73 -18.73
C VAL A 276 -7.08 -14.39 -19.89
N MET A 277 -8.39 -14.17 -19.98
CA MET A 277 -9.20 -14.69 -21.09
C MET A 277 -8.72 -14.13 -22.44
N PRO A 278 -8.57 -14.99 -23.49
CA PRO A 278 -8.20 -14.52 -24.81
C PRO A 278 -9.26 -13.54 -25.33
N PRO A 279 -8.86 -12.49 -26.08
CA PRO A 279 -9.83 -11.61 -26.71
C PRO A 279 -10.73 -12.48 -27.58
N ARG A 280 -12.04 -12.42 -27.33
CA ARG A 280 -13.05 -13.03 -28.19
C ARG A 280 -12.72 -12.55 -29.60
N ARG A 281 -12.19 -13.43 -30.47
CA ARG A 281 -12.11 -13.17 -31.91
C ARG A 281 -13.54 -12.84 -32.30
N SER A 282 -13.85 -11.55 -32.48
CA SER A 282 -15.01 -11.16 -33.26
C SER A 282 -14.82 -11.92 -34.56
N LYS A 283 -15.71 -12.88 -34.85
CA LYS A 283 -15.74 -13.57 -36.14
C LYS A 283 -15.61 -12.46 -37.18
N ALA A 284 -14.45 -12.39 -37.84
CA ALA A 284 -14.30 -11.54 -38.99
C ALA A 284 -15.42 -11.97 -39.93
N ALA A 285 -16.33 -11.05 -40.24
CA ALA A 285 -17.35 -11.29 -41.24
C ALA A 285 -16.61 -11.81 -42.49
N PRO A 286 -17.09 -12.91 -43.11
CA PRO A 286 -16.44 -13.43 -44.30
C PRO A 286 -16.30 -12.30 -45.32
N ALA A 287 -15.07 -12.12 -45.82
CA ALA A 287 -14.78 -11.12 -46.84
C ALA A 287 -15.77 -11.32 -48.00
N ALA A 288 -16.52 -10.28 -48.33
CA ALA A 288 -17.46 -10.31 -49.44
C ALA A 288 -16.72 -10.71 -50.72
N PRO A 289 -17.29 -11.58 -51.57
CA PRO A 289 -16.65 -12.00 -52.80
C PRO A 289 -16.42 -10.80 -53.71
N ALA A 290 -15.19 -10.66 -54.20
CA ALA A 290 -14.80 -9.62 -55.13
C ALA A 290 -15.66 -9.72 -56.40
N THR A 291 -16.41 -8.66 -56.70
CA THR A 291 -17.08 -8.48 -57.98
C THR A 291 -16.02 -8.37 -59.07
N GLN A 292 -15.88 -9.43 -59.89
CA GLN A 292 -15.18 -9.37 -61.16
C GLN A 292 -15.89 -8.33 -62.03
N ARG A 293 -15.23 -7.18 -62.25
CA ARG A 293 -15.58 -6.29 -63.36
C ARG A 293 -15.20 -6.99 -64.65
N SER A 294 -16.18 -7.27 -65.51
CA SER A 294 -15.94 -7.56 -66.90
C SER A 294 -15.53 -6.26 -67.63
N SER A 295 -14.37 -6.30 -68.27
CA SER A 295 -14.07 -5.54 -69.49
C SER A 295 -14.00 -6.61 -70.59
N GLY A 296 -14.83 -6.58 -71.63
CA GLY A 296 -14.86 -5.50 -72.61
C GLY A 296 -13.83 -5.87 -73.67
#